data_AF-A0A353Y3V6-F1
#
_entry.id   AF-A0A353Y3V6-F1
#
_cell.length_a   1.000
_cell.length_b   1.000
_cell.length_c   1.000
_cell.angle_alpha   90.00
_cell.angle_beta   90.00
_cell.angle_gamma   90.00
#
_symmetry.space_group_name_H-M   'P 1'
#
loop_
_entity.id
_entity.type
_entity.pdbx_description
1 polymer ?
#
loop_
_entity_poly.entity_id
_entity_poly.type
_entity_poly.pdbx_seq_one_letter_code
_entity_poly.pdbx_strand_id
1 'polypeptide(L)'
;MNNFFTHDQMAQAVQRLHPGAIHGRHFLILMGISEADGSPASDAWIERWNIDGPIPTMQQLRDAYAAWLAVENAHPRLVEKTLKKARALRPPIMSILDGMQASAINNGTTIMVNQQPVPLSDVIEGCKQALKDLPNTVDLSQCTTQQQMELVVLQAYHAIVAAAPPEIKSAFDSLKP
;
A
#
# COMPACT_ATOMS: atom_id res chain seq x y z
N MET A 1 11.99 28.66 -4.18
CA MET A 1 10.81 27.77 -4.19
C MET A 1 9.63 28.62 -4.64
N ASN A 2 8.76 28.12 -5.52
CA ASN A 2 7.59 28.88 -5.99
C ASN A 2 6.73 29.24 -4.77
N ASN A 3 6.44 30.52 -4.57
CA ASN A 3 5.71 31.02 -3.39
C ASN A 3 4.20 30.81 -3.46
N PHE A 4 3.71 30.35 -4.61
CA PHE A 4 2.29 30.30 -4.96
C PHE A 4 1.67 28.94 -4.64
N PHE A 5 0.44 28.97 -4.14
CA PHE A 5 -0.40 27.78 -4.03
C PHE A 5 -1.32 27.70 -5.25
N THR A 6 -1.50 26.50 -5.79
CA THR A 6 -2.68 26.26 -6.64
C THR A 6 -3.94 26.22 -5.78
N HIS A 7 -5.10 26.42 -6.43
CA HIS A 7 -6.41 26.29 -5.78
C HIS A 7 -6.53 25.01 -4.95
N ASP A 8 -6.18 23.86 -5.55
CA ASP A 8 -6.36 22.56 -4.91
C ASP A 8 -5.37 22.33 -3.76
N GLN A 9 -4.14 22.84 -3.90
CA GLN A 9 -3.15 22.74 -2.84
C GLN A 9 -3.57 23.55 -1.60
N MET A 10 -4.08 24.77 -1.81
CA MET A 10 -4.67 25.59 -0.76
C MET A 10 -5.88 24.89 -0.12
N ALA A 11 -6.76 24.30 -0.92
CA ALA A 11 -7.95 23.61 -0.43
C ALA A 11 -7.57 22.42 0.45
N GLN A 12 -6.63 21.61 -0.01
CA GLN A 12 -6.10 20.48 0.74
C GLN A 12 -5.41 20.95 2.03
N ALA A 13 -4.58 21.99 1.98
CA ALA A 13 -3.92 22.53 3.16
C ALA A 13 -4.92 22.96 4.25
N VAL A 14 -5.98 23.69 3.87
CA VAL A 14 -7.06 24.10 4.79
C VAL A 14 -7.76 22.87 5.38
N GLN A 15 -8.09 21.87 4.57
CA GLN A 15 -8.75 20.65 5.02
C GLN A 15 -7.89 19.81 5.97
N ARG A 16 -6.56 19.89 5.85
CA ARG A 16 -5.63 19.22 6.79
C ARG A 16 -5.55 19.93 8.13
N LEU A 17 -5.58 21.26 8.13
CA LEU A 17 -5.61 22.05 9.37
C LEU A 17 -6.98 21.98 10.07
N HIS A 18 -8.06 21.85 9.30
CA HIS A 18 -9.43 21.78 9.80
C HIS A 18 -10.15 20.55 9.25
N PRO A 19 -9.93 19.35 9.83
CA PRO A 19 -10.61 18.13 9.42
C PRO A 19 -12.13 18.29 9.47
N GLY A 20 -12.83 17.97 8.37
CA GLY A 20 -14.28 18.15 8.24
C GLY A 20 -14.70 19.50 7.65
N ALA A 21 -13.77 20.43 7.43
CA ALA A 21 -14.03 21.63 6.64
C ALA A 21 -14.33 21.26 5.17
N ILE A 22 -15.32 21.93 4.57
CA ILE A 22 -15.80 21.66 3.22
C ILE A 22 -15.60 22.94 2.41
N HIS A 23 -14.77 22.85 1.37
CA HIS A 23 -14.57 23.94 0.41
C HIS A 23 -15.91 24.27 -0.28
N GLY A 24 -16.20 25.56 -0.48
CA GLY A 24 -17.49 26.06 -0.97
C GLY A 24 -18.57 26.24 0.10
N ARG A 25 -18.46 25.58 1.26
CA ARG A 25 -19.40 25.73 2.40
C ARG A 25 -18.79 26.46 3.59
N HIS A 26 -17.67 25.95 4.09
CA HIS A 26 -16.97 26.46 5.28
C HIS A 26 -15.87 27.45 4.90
N PHE A 27 -15.29 27.33 3.72
CA PHE A 27 -14.31 28.29 3.20
C PHE A 27 -14.40 28.37 1.68
N LEU A 28 -13.97 29.48 1.09
CA LEU A 28 -13.88 29.64 -0.37
C LEU A 28 -12.46 30.03 -0.74
N ILE A 29 -11.94 29.40 -1.80
CA ILE A 29 -10.64 29.72 -2.37
C ILE A 29 -10.89 30.26 -3.77
N LEU A 30 -10.25 31.38 -4.08
CA LEU A 30 -10.22 31.94 -5.42
C LEU A 30 -8.81 31.89 -5.97
N MET A 31 -8.73 31.94 -7.29
CA MET A 31 -7.49 32.09 -8.04
C MET A 31 -7.50 33.47 -8.68
N GLY A 32 -6.36 34.12 -8.66
CA GLY A 32 -6.18 35.37 -9.38
C GLY A 32 -4.74 35.56 -9.78
N ILE A 33 -4.57 36.41 -10.77
CA ILE A 33 -3.25 36.76 -11.27
C ILE A 33 -2.69 37.81 -10.30
N SER A 34 -1.61 37.44 -9.61
CA SER A 34 -0.83 38.38 -8.83
C SER A 34 0.28 38.95 -9.72
N GLU A 35 0.45 40.27 -9.71
CA GLU A 35 1.57 40.98 -10.35
C GLU A 35 2.76 41.15 -9.40
N ALA A 36 2.80 40.38 -8.29
CA ALA A 36 3.97 40.37 -7.43
C ALA A 36 5.18 39.88 -8.25
N ASP A 37 6.16 40.77 -8.43
CA ASP A 37 7.45 40.55 -9.09
C ASP A 37 7.44 40.56 -10.64
N GLY A 38 6.42 41.18 -11.26
CA GLY A 38 6.43 41.46 -12.70
C GLY A 38 6.26 40.23 -13.62
N SER A 39 5.88 39.09 -13.04
CA SER A 39 5.45 37.90 -13.77
C SER A 39 4.03 37.56 -13.35
N PRO A 40 3.09 37.32 -14.30
CA PRO A 40 1.74 36.90 -13.96
C PRO A 40 1.81 35.50 -13.37
N ALA A 41 1.80 35.41 -12.04
CA ALA A 41 1.69 34.15 -11.33
C ALA A 41 0.27 34.05 -10.76
N SER A 42 -0.38 32.93 -11.01
CA SER A 42 -1.66 32.66 -10.37
C SER A 42 -1.43 32.20 -8.94
N ASP A 43 -1.92 32.96 -7.97
CA ASP A 43 -1.93 32.56 -6.56
C ASP A 43 -3.36 32.31 -6.12
N ALA A 44 -3.51 31.30 -5.28
CA ALA A 44 -4.74 31.10 -4.55
C ALA A 44 -4.78 32.04 -3.33
N TRP A 45 -5.98 32.44 -2.90
CA TRP A 45 -6.20 33.00 -1.56
C TRP A 45 -7.54 32.54 -1.00
N ILE A 46 -7.68 32.65 0.32
CA ILE A 46 -8.94 32.37 1.02
C ILE A 46 -9.80 33.63 0.95
N GLU A 47 -10.86 33.56 0.15
CA GLU A 47 -11.83 34.66 -0.02
C GLU A 47 -12.85 34.69 1.11
N ARG A 48 -13.25 33.51 1.59
CA ARG A 48 -14.28 33.38 2.62
C ARG A 48 -13.86 32.38 3.67
N TRP A 49 -14.13 32.72 4.92
CA TRP A 49 -13.84 31.90 6.08
C TRP A 49 -15.05 31.83 7.02
N ASN A 50 -15.57 30.63 7.21
CA ASN A 50 -16.71 30.30 8.07
C ASN A 50 -16.40 29.01 8.84
N ILE A 51 -15.22 28.99 9.46
CA ILE A 51 -14.72 27.95 10.36
C ILE A 51 -14.38 28.65 11.67
N ASP A 52 -14.64 28.01 12.81
CA ASP A 52 -14.26 28.55 14.10
C ASP A 52 -12.73 28.68 14.21
N GLY A 53 -12.26 29.90 14.47
CA GLY A 53 -10.83 30.23 14.61
C GLY A 53 -10.30 31.15 13.50
N PRO A 54 -9.03 31.56 13.61
CA PRO A 54 -8.41 32.47 12.65
C PRO A 54 -8.14 31.77 11.31
N ILE A 55 -8.11 32.57 10.24
CA ILE A 55 -7.60 32.10 8.93
C ILE A 55 -6.13 31.69 9.12
N PRO A 56 -5.73 30.47 8.71
CA PRO A 56 -4.35 30.04 8.79
C PRO A 56 -3.41 30.94 8.00
N THR A 57 -2.21 31.16 8.54
CA THR A 57 -1.14 31.84 7.80
C THR A 57 -0.68 31.00 6.61
N MET A 58 -0.12 31.65 5.59
CA MET A 58 0.46 30.94 4.43
C MET A 58 1.55 29.94 4.83
N GLN A 59 2.33 30.24 5.88
CA GLN A 59 3.33 29.30 6.38
C GLN A 59 2.69 28.05 6.98
N GLN A 60 1.65 28.19 7.81
CA GLN A 60 0.92 27.04 8.37
C GLN A 60 0.28 26.18 7.27
N LEU A 61 -0.27 26.80 6.22
CA LEU A 61 -0.82 26.08 5.07
C LEU A 61 0.28 25.30 4.33
N ARG A 62 1.46 25.90 4.13
CA ARG A 62 2.62 25.23 3.52
C ARG A 62 3.10 24.06 4.34
N ASP A 63 3.25 24.25 5.65
CA ASP A 63 3.72 23.20 6.55
C ASP A 63 2.73 22.02 6.57
N ALA A 64 1.43 22.30 6.63
CA ALA A 64 0.38 21.28 6.57
C ALA A 64 0.38 20.51 5.23
N TYR A 65 0.50 21.23 4.11
CA TYR A 65 0.54 20.61 2.79
C TYR A 65 1.82 19.78 2.58
N ALA A 66 2.97 20.30 3.00
CA ALA A 66 4.25 19.61 2.91
C ALA A 66 4.28 18.34 3.79
N ALA A 67 3.74 18.42 5.02
CA ALA A 67 3.61 17.27 5.90
C ALA A 67 2.70 16.20 5.28
N TRP A 68 1.56 16.60 4.69
CA TRP A 68 0.68 15.67 4.00
C TRP A 68 1.38 15.04 2.78
N LEU A 69 2.00 15.83 1.92
CA LEU A 69 2.76 15.32 0.77
C LEU A 69 3.86 14.34 1.20
N ALA A 70 4.54 14.60 2.32
CA ALA A 70 5.55 13.69 2.83
C ALA A 70 4.96 12.33 3.20
N VAL A 71 3.78 12.31 3.82
CA VAL A 71 3.04 11.07 4.17
C VAL A 71 2.50 10.39 2.92
N GLU A 72 1.85 11.13 2.03
CA GLU A 72 1.25 10.63 0.78
C GLU A 72 2.32 10.01 -0.13
N ASN A 73 3.49 10.63 -0.24
CA ASN A 73 4.61 10.09 -1.01
C ASN A 73 5.37 8.97 -0.27
N ALA A 74 5.26 8.89 1.05
CA ALA A 74 5.89 7.81 1.83
C ALA A 74 5.14 6.49 1.64
N HIS A 75 3.81 6.50 1.60
CA HIS A 75 3.02 5.27 1.56
C HIS A 75 3.31 4.39 0.32
N PRO A 76 3.28 4.88 -0.93
CA PRO A 76 3.63 4.07 -2.10
C PRO A 76 5.05 3.50 -2.04
N ARG A 77 6.01 4.24 -1.47
CA ARG A 77 7.40 3.77 -1.29
C ARG A 77 7.49 2.65 -0.26
N LEU A 78 6.72 2.76 0.83
CA LEU A 78 6.63 1.72 1.85
C LEU A 78 5.99 0.46 1.28
N VAL A 79 4.92 0.61 0.47
CA VAL A 79 4.28 -0.49 -0.25
C VAL A 79 5.27 -1.18 -1.18
N GLU A 80 5.93 -0.43 -2.06
CA GLU A 80 6.90 -0.98 -3.02
C GLU A 80 8.04 -1.74 -2.31
N LYS A 81 8.61 -1.14 -1.25
CA LYS A 81 9.67 -1.76 -0.45
C LYS A 81 9.20 -3.06 0.21
N THR A 82 7.99 -3.07 0.76
CA THR A 82 7.41 -4.26 1.42
C THR A 82 7.14 -5.37 0.41
N LEU A 83 6.53 -5.05 -0.74
CA LEU A 83 6.27 -6.01 -1.80
C LEU A 83 7.57 -6.56 -2.41
N LYS A 84 8.62 -5.73 -2.52
CA LYS A 84 9.95 -6.19 -2.94
C LYS A 84 10.54 -7.21 -1.98
N LYS A 85 10.41 -7.00 -0.66
CA LYS A 85 10.83 -7.98 0.35
C LYS A 85 10.00 -9.27 0.25
N ALA A 86 8.68 -9.17 0.11
CA ALA A 86 7.80 -10.32 -0.08
C ALA A 86 8.23 -11.16 -1.30
N ARG A 87 8.48 -10.50 -2.43
CA ARG A 87 8.98 -11.16 -3.65
C ARG A 87 10.33 -11.85 -3.43
N ALA A 88 11.21 -11.29 -2.61
CA ALA A 88 12.52 -11.86 -2.29
C ALA A 88 12.45 -13.11 -1.39
N LEU A 89 11.39 -13.29 -0.60
CA LEU A 89 11.19 -14.49 0.22
C LEU A 89 10.70 -15.70 -0.60
N ARG A 90 10.20 -15.47 -1.82
CA ARG A 90 9.58 -16.50 -2.66
C ARG A 90 10.56 -17.53 -3.26
N PRO A 91 11.73 -17.16 -3.82
CA PRO A 91 12.57 -18.09 -4.58
C PRO A 91 13.01 -19.33 -3.79
N PRO A 92 13.44 -19.24 -2.51
CA PRO A 92 13.81 -20.42 -1.73
C PRO A 92 12.66 -21.43 -1.60
N ILE A 93 11.44 -20.95 -1.31
CA ILE A 93 10.26 -21.81 -1.16
C ILE A 93 9.88 -22.43 -2.51
N MET A 94 9.90 -21.62 -3.58
CA MET A 94 9.57 -22.08 -4.92
C MET A 94 10.49 -23.23 -5.35
N SER A 95 11.80 -23.11 -5.09
CA SER A 95 12.77 -24.16 -5.40
C SER A 95 12.49 -25.48 -4.66
N ILE A 96 12.05 -25.41 -3.40
CA ILE A 96 11.69 -26.62 -2.63
C ILE A 96 10.42 -27.25 -3.21
N LEU A 97 9.40 -26.42 -3.48
CA LEU A 97 8.14 -26.87 -4.09
C LEU A 97 8.36 -27.49 -5.47
N ASP A 98 9.25 -26.94 -6.30
CA ASP A 98 9.62 -27.50 -7.61
C ASP A 98 10.21 -28.91 -7.46
N GLY A 99 11.11 -29.12 -6.49
CA GLY A 99 11.68 -30.43 -6.19
C GLY A 99 10.63 -31.44 -5.71
N MET A 100 9.72 -31.00 -4.83
CA MET A 100 8.61 -31.83 -4.34
C MET A 100 7.63 -32.18 -5.46
N GLN A 101 7.34 -31.24 -6.36
CA GLN A 101 6.46 -31.44 -7.51
C GLN A 101 7.06 -32.48 -8.47
N ALA A 102 8.33 -32.35 -8.81
CA ALA A 102 9.02 -33.32 -9.67
C ALA A 102 9.00 -34.74 -9.06
N SER A 103 9.24 -34.85 -7.75
CA SER A 103 9.13 -36.13 -7.04
C SER A 103 7.72 -36.70 -7.07
N ALA A 104 6.69 -35.87 -6.83
CA ALA A 104 5.30 -36.29 -6.87
C ALA A 104 4.86 -36.79 -8.27
N ILE A 105 5.33 -36.11 -9.33
CA ILE A 105 5.08 -36.53 -10.72
C ILE A 105 5.70 -37.91 -10.99
N ASN A 106 6.97 -38.10 -10.62
CA ASN A 106 7.69 -39.35 -10.87
C ASN A 106 7.09 -40.54 -10.09
N ASN A 107 6.56 -40.29 -8.90
CA ASN A 107 6.03 -41.34 -8.02
C ASN A 107 4.52 -41.55 -8.16
N GLY A 108 3.82 -40.70 -8.92
CA GLY A 108 2.36 -40.76 -9.05
C GLY A 108 1.62 -40.50 -7.73
N THR A 109 2.20 -39.72 -6.82
CA THR A 109 1.65 -39.50 -5.47
C THR A 109 0.31 -38.77 -5.56
N THR A 110 -0.71 -39.32 -4.90
CA THR A 110 -2.04 -38.71 -4.77
C THR A 110 -2.36 -38.43 -3.33
N ILE A 111 -3.10 -37.35 -3.08
CA ILE A 111 -3.61 -36.98 -1.76
C ILE A 111 -5.12 -36.74 -1.83
N MET A 112 -5.80 -36.88 -0.70
CA MET A 112 -7.24 -36.62 -0.61
C MET A 112 -7.50 -35.16 -0.30
N VAL A 113 -8.09 -34.43 -1.24
CA VAL A 113 -8.55 -33.04 -1.06
C VAL A 113 -10.06 -33.04 -1.23
N ASN A 114 -10.80 -32.58 -0.20
CA ASN A 114 -12.28 -32.59 -0.21
C ASN A 114 -12.89 -33.95 -0.60
N GLN A 115 -12.33 -35.04 -0.07
CA GLN A 115 -12.74 -36.42 -0.37
C GLN A 115 -12.53 -36.88 -1.83
N GLN A 116 -11.77 -36.11 -2.63
CA GLN A 116 -11.39 -36.49 -3.99
C GLN A 116 -9.88 -36.78 -4.05
N PRO A 117 -9.44 -37.85 -4.72
CA PRO A 117 -8.03 -38.09 -4.97
C PRO A 117 -7.53 -37.07 -6.01
N VAL A 118 -6.52 -36.29 -5.63
CA VAL A 118 -5.90 -35.28 -6.48
C VAL A 118 -4.40 -35.57 -6.54
N PRO A 119 -3.75 -35.47 -7.72
CA PRO A 119 -2.30 -35.55 -7.82
C PRO A 119 -1.64 -34.49 -6.92
N LEU A 120 -0.67 -34.92 -6.10
CA LEU A 120 0.06 -34.00 -5.22
C LEU A 120 0.77 -32.91 -6.02
N SER A 121 1.20 -33.21 -7.25
CA SER A 121 1.79 -32.25 -8.19
C SER A 121 0.89 -31.05 -8.47
N ASP A 122 -0.42 -31.27 -8.58
CA ASP A 122 -1.40 -30.23 -8.91
C ASP A 122 -1.66 -29.34 -7.70
N VAL A 123 -1.69 -29.95 -6.52
CA VAL A 123 -1.83 -29.21 -5.26
C VAL A 123 -0.60 -28.34 -4.98
N ILE A 124 0.60 -28.84 -5.30
CA ILE A 124 1.84 -28.06 -5.22
C ILE A 124 1.81 -26.90 -6.21
N GLU A 125 1.36 -27.10 -7.45
CA GLU A 125 1.23 -26.01 -8.43
C GLU A 125 0.25 -24.93 -7.95
N GLY A 126 -0.87 -25.32 -7.34
CA GLY A 126 -1.81 -24.38 -6.70
C GLY A 126 -1.15 -23.54 -5.61
N CYS A 127 -0.31 -24.15 -4.78
CA CYS A 127 0.45 -23.42 -3.74
C CYS A 127 1.49 -22.47 -4.34
N LYS A 128 2.19 -22.90 -5.40
CA LYS A 128 3.13 -22.05 -6.14
C LYS A 128 2.42 -20.84 -6.75
N GLN A 129 1.22 -21.03 -7.29
CA GLN A 129 0.41 -19.95 -7.85
C GLN A 129 -0.05 -18.97 -6.76
N ALA A 130 -0.54 -19.47 -5.62
CA ALA A 130 -0.89 -18.63 -4.47
C ALA A 130 0.29 -17.77 -3.98
N LEU A 131 1.51 -18.32 -3.94
CA LEU A 131 2.72 -17.58 -3.59
C LEU A 131 3.12 -16.53 -4.64
N LYS A 132 2.86 -16.81 -5.93
CA LYS A 132 3.12 -15.87 -7.02
C LYS A 132 2.18 -14.66 -6.92
N ASP A 133 0.91 -14.92 -6.60
CA ASP A 133 -0.17 -13.94 -6.59
C ASP A 133 -0.21 -13.08 -5.31
N LEU A 134 0.41 -13.53 -4.22
CA LEU A 134 0.40 -12.83 -2.93
C LEU A 134 0.66 -11.31 -3.02
N PRO A 135 1.70 -10.80 -3.73
CA PRO A 135 1.93 -9.36 -3.81
C PRO A 135 0.82 -8.55 -4.49
N ASN A 136 -0.07 -9.22 -5.22
CA ASN A 136 -1.18 -8.59 -5.94
C ASN A 136 -2.52 -8.74 -5.20
N THR A 137 -2.58 -9.61 -4.19
CA THR A 137 -3.81 -9.91 -3.42
C THR A 137 -3.81 -9.30 -2.03
N VAL A 138 -2.65 -8.90 -1.51
CA VAL A 138 -2.54 -8.26 -0.20
C VAL A 138 -2.93 -6.78 -0.27
N ASP A 139 -3.96 -6.41 0.49
CA ASP A 139 -4.36 -5.01 0.68
C ASP A 139 -3.49 -4.33 1.75
N LEU A 140 -2.74 -3.31 1.33
CA LEU A 140 -1.88 -2.49 2.20
C LEU A 140 -2.42 -1.05 2.38
N SER A 141 -3.61 -0.75 1.85
CA SER A 141 -4.18 0.61 1.85
C SER A 141 -4.34 1.20 3.25
N GLN A 142 -4.65 0.36 4.24
CA GLN A 142 -4.85 0.77 5.63
C GLN A 142 -3.56 0.80 6.47
N CYS A 143 -2.44 0.31 5.94
CA CYS A 143 -1.18 0.28 6.66
C CYS A 143 -0.49 1.64 6.60
N THR A 144 -0.10 2.19 7.75
CA THR A 144 0.60 3.49 7.83
C THR A 144 2.10 3.34 8.07
N THR A 145 2.57 2.15 8.44
CA THR A 145 3.97 1.86 8.74
C THR A 145 4.49 0.63 8.00
N GLN A 146 5.81 0.56 7.80
CA GLN A 146 6.45 -0.60 7.17
C GLN A 146 6.21 -1.89 7.96
N GLN A 147 6.23 -1.84 9.30
CA GLN A 147 6.01 -3.01 10.17
C GLN A 147 4.60 -3.57 10.02
N GLN A 148 3.58 -2.71 9.92
CA GLN A 148 2.20 -3.14 9.66
C GLN A 148 2.10 -3.83 8.29
N MET A 149 2.71 -3.26 7.25
CA MET A 149 2.71 -3.87 5.91
C MET A 149 3.39 -5.23 5.90
N GLU A 150 4.54 -5.35 6.57
CA GLU A 150 5.27 -6.62 6.70
C GLU A 150 4.45 -7.68 7.46
N LEU A 151 3.73 -7.27 8.52
CA LEU A 151 2.86 -8.15 9.27
C LEU A 151 1.69 -8.68 8.43
N VAL A 152 1.02 -7.82 7.66
CA VAL A 152 -0.09 -8.23 6.78
C VAL A 152 0.40 -9.20 5.71
N VAL A 153 1.56 -8.92 5.09
CA VAL A 153 2.19 -9.84 4.13
C VAL A 153 2.49 -11.19 4.79
N LEU A 154 3.08 -11.19 5.99
CA LEU A 154 3.40 -12.42 6.71
C LEU A 154 2.14 -13.22 7.09
N GLN A 155 1.06 -12.55 7.49
CA GLN A 155 -0.24 -13.20 7.73
C GLN A 155 -0.79 -13.86 6.47
N ALA A 156 -0.69 -13.21 5.31
CA ALA A 156 -1.09 -13.80 4.04
C ALA A 156 -0.24 -15.04 3.68
N TYR A 157 1.06 -15.01 3.95
CA TYR A 157 1.92 -16.19 3.82
C TYR A 157 1.44 -17.33 4.74
N HIS A 158 1.22 -17.06 6.02
CA HIS A 158 0.74 -18.07 6.96
C HIS A 158 -0.61 -18.67 6.57
N ALA A 159 -1.52 -17.89 5.97
CA ALA A 159 -2.79 -18.40 5.46
C ALA A 159 -2.58 -19.44 4.34
N ILE A 160 -1.61 -19.21 3.43
CA ILE A 160 -1.23 -20.20 2.41
C ILE A 160 -0.68 -21.47 3.07
N VAL A 161 0.21 -21.33 4.06
CA VAL A 161 0.80 -22.47 4.79
C VAL A 161 -0.27 -23.25 5.57
N ALA A 162 -1.27 -22.56 6.12
CA ALA A 162 -2.35 -23.19 6.86
C ALA A 162 -3.25 -24.03 5.94
N ALA A 163 -3.52 -23.54 4.73
CA ALA A 163 -4.33 -24.21 3.71
C ALA A 163 -3.60 -25.34 2.99
N ALA A 164 -2.26 -25.32 3.00
CA ALA A 164 -1.42 -26.36 2.42
C ALA A 164 -1.60 -27.73 3.12
N PRO A 165 -1.64 -28.85 2.36
CA PRO A 165 -1.60 -30.19 2.92
C PRO A 165 -0.37 -30.44 3.83
N PRO A 166 -0.49 -31.31 4.85
CA PRO A 166 0.61 -31.63 5.76
C PRO A 166 1.92 -32.01 5.06
N GLU A 167 1.83 -32.71 3.93
CA GLU A 167 2.94 -33.21 3.14
C GLU A 167 3.81 -32.11 2.56
N ILE A 168 3.27 -30.90 2.37
CA ILE A 168 3.97 -29.76 1.77
C ILE A 168 4.28 -28.66 2.79
N LYS A 169 3.79 -28.76 4.03
CA LYS A 169 4.04 -27.74 5.07
C LYS A 169 5.53 -27.57 5.39
N SER A 170 6.32 -28.64 5.29
CA SER A 170 7.77 -28.60 5.50
C SER A 170 8.50 -27.71 4.50
N ALA A 171 7.96 -27.51 3.29
CA ALA A 171 8.52 -26.57 2.31
C ALA A 171 8.55 -25.12 2.82
N PHE A 172 7.65 -24.81 3.76
CA PHE A 172 7.49 -23.49 4.35
C PHE A 172 8.22 -23.34 5.69
N ASP A 173 8.95 -24.35 6.18
CA ASP A 173 9.69 -24.24 7.44
C ASP A 173 10.80 -23.17 7.38
N SER A 174 11.27 -22.83 6.18
CA SER A 174 12.20 -21.72 5.92
C SER A 174 11.60 -20.32 6.16
N LEU A 175 10.27 -20.22 6.32
CA LEU A 175 9.57 -18.97 6.66
C LEU A 175 9.45 -18.72 8.16
N LYS A 176 9.99 -19.59 9.02
CA LYS A 176 9.95 -19.36 10.47
C LYS A 176 10.77 -18.10 10.81
N PRO A 177 10.19 -17.14 11.56
CA PRO A 177 10.87 -15.91 11.97
C PRO A 177 12.11 -16.18 12.83
#